data_AF-A0A0K6G6E6-F1
#
_entry.id   AF-A0A0K6G6E6-F1
#
_cell.length_a   1.000
_cell.length_b   1.000
_cell.length_c   1.000
_cell.angle_alpha   90.00
_cell.angle_beta   90.00
_cell.angle_gamma   90.00
#
_symmetry.space_group_name_H-M   'P 1'
#
loop_
_entity.id
_entity.type
_entity.pdbx_description
1 polymer ?
#
loop_
_entity_poly.entity_id
_entity_poly.type
_entity_poly.pdbx_seq_one_letter_code
_entity_poly.pdbx_strand_id
1 'polypeptide(L)'
;MAVPDAPNEPHEPPAPPPKQPLYESSTQYKHWRFSPEQLARARRELNQAAVESLKKLLEEEEPGSTSSIQFLTSEEEHALVVYYARVIGSMCVRIGLSEEVEATATSYLKRFYLKNTVMDWHPMNVTITILFLATKTSNMPISLDYYVSKLPSGKTEAADVLALEFLVAQSLGFDFTVWHAHRALWGIVLDAQSIPEIDQESTKHTHSAALQHIRNSRLTDAELVYTPSQIAMACLYLADPHLAETYLSHKGSGNMLSVVQEAAKMIERDGKGTDVGLVREIDFRLKTCKNPERVKGSKAYEARQAKADAAADKKRALKASASLESRMSQDEMFGPVISLGGEGI
;
A
#
# COMPACT_ATOMS: atom_id res chain seq x y z
N MET A 1 -74.15 -16.48 -3.63
CA MET A 1 -73.54 -15.13 -3.64
C MET A 1 -72.07 -15.30 -3.92
N ALA A 2 -71.66 -15.03 -5.16
CA ALA A 2 -70.27 -15.08 -5.60
C ALA A 2 -69.56 -13.78 -5.19
N VAL A 3 -68.36 -13.90 -4.64
CA VAL A 3 -67.47 -12.78 -4.33
C VAL A 3 -66.84 -12.32 -5.65
N PRO A 4 -66.83 -11.02 -6.00
CA PRO A 4 -66.21 -10.57 -7.23
C PRO A 4 -64.69 -10.59 -7.11
N ASP A 5 -64.02 -11.23 -8.08
CA ASP A 5 -62.57 -11.20 -8.26
C ASP A 5 -62.10 -9.77 -8.52
N ALA A 6 -61.17 -9.29 -7.70
CA ALA A 6 -60.47 -8.02 -7.92
C ALA A 6 -59.47 -8.17 -9.09
N PRO A 7 -59.35 -7.16 -9.98
CA PRO A 7 -58.40 -7.21 -11.08
C PRO A 7 -56.96 -7.19 -10.54
N ASN A 8 -56.20 -8.20 -10.93
CA ASN A 8 -54.78 -8.35 -10.62
C ASN A 8 -54.00 -7.29 -11.41
N GLU A 9 -53.61 -6.19 -10.76
CA GLU A 9 -52.71 -5.19 -11.37
C GLU A 9 -51.34 -5.83 -11.63
N PRO A 10 -50.74 -5.63 -12.81
CA PRO A 10 -49.41 -6.14 -13.10
C PRO A 10 -48.39 -5.39 -12.22
N HIS A 11 -47.89 -6.07 -11.17
CA HIS A 11 -46.73 -5.64 -10.42
C HIS A 11 -45.50 -5.60 -11.35
N GLU A 12 -45.17 -4.42 -11.84
CA GLU A 12 -43.94 -4.19 -12.58
C GLU A 12 -42.75 -4.42 -11.62
N PRO A 13 -41.77 -5.27 -11.97
CA PRO A 13 -40.65 -5.55 -11.08
C PRO A 13 -39.84 -4.26 -10.82
N PRO A 14 -39.35 -4.04 -9.58
CA PRO A 14 -38.58 -2.84 -9.27
C PRO A 14 -37.36 -2.75 -10.19
N ALA A 15 -37.15 -1.55 -10.75
CA ALA A 15 -36.04 -1.29 -11.65
C ALA A 15 -34.71 -1.75 -11.00
N PRO A 16 -33.83 -2.43 -11.75
CA PRO A 16 -32.58 -2.91 -11.20
C PRO A 16 -31.77 -1.71 -10.66
N PRO A 17 -31.08 -1.86 -9.53
CA PRO A 17 -30.27 -0.78 -8.98
C PRO A 17 -29.25 -0.30 -10.03
N PRO A 18 -28.91 1.01 -10.03
CA PRO A 18 -27.94 1.54 -10.97
C PRO A 18 -26.65 0.73 -10.89
N LYS A 19 -26.16 0.28 -12.05
CA LYS A 19 -24.95 -0.55 -12.14
C LYS A 19 -23.75 0.25 -11.61
N GLN A 20 -23.27 -0.09 -10.43
CA GLN A 20 -22.05 0.51 -9.88
C GLN A 20 -20.83 0.02 -10.67
N PRO A 21 -19.92 0.90 -11.09
CA PRO A 21 -18.66 0.50 -11.70
C PRO A 21 -17.86 -0.43 -10.78
N LEU A 22 -17.23 -1.45 -11.36
CA LEU A 22 -16.46 -2.45 -10.60
C LEU A 22 -15.36 -1.80 -9.73
N TYR A 23 -14.73 -0.73 -10.21
CA TYR A 23 -13.73 0.02 -9.45
C TYR A 23 -14.30 0.64 -8.16
N GLU A 24 -15.53 1.14 -8.16
CA GLU A 24 -16.15 1.74 -6.97
C GLU A 24 -16.42 0.72 -5.86
N SER A 25 -16.59 -0.55 -6.24
CA SER A 25 -16.71 -1.65 -5.28
C SER A 25 -15.38 -2.04 -4.63
N SER A 26 -14.25 -1.62 -5.22
CA SER A 26 -12.89 -2.01 -4.78
C SER A 26 -12.47 -1.35 -3.47
N THR A 27 -11.56 -2.01 -2.75
CA THR A 27 -10.96 -1.45 -1.54
C THR A 27 -10.07 -0.24 -1.83
N GLN A 28 -9.45 -0.18 -3.01
CA GLN A 28 -8.71 1.01 -3.46
C GLN A 28 -9.61 2.24 -3.53
N TYR A 29 -10.81 2.12 -4.09
CA TYR A 29 -11.76 3.23 -4.13
C TYR A 29 -12.24 3.63 -2.73
N LYS A 30 -12.55 2.63 -1.89
CA LYS A 30 -13.16 2.85 -0.58
C LYS A 30 -12.19 3.42 0.46
N HIS A 31 -10.92 2.98 0.44
CA HIS A 31 -9.97 3.24 1.52
C HIS A 31 -8.76 4.07 1.09
N TRP A 32 -8.48 4.16 -0.22
CA TRP A 32 -7.23 4.73 -0.75
C TRP A 32 -7.47 5.81 -1.80
N ARG A 33 -8.55 6.59 -1.61
CA ARG A 33 -8.91 7.73 -2.46
C ARG A 33 -9.16 8.96 -1.60
N PHE A 34 -8.53 10.07 -1.97
CA PHE A 34 -8.50 11.32 -1.22
C PHE A 34 -8.64 12.52 -2.15
N SER A 35 -9.14 13.64 -1.63
CA SER A 35 -8.88 14.93 -2.26
C SER A 35 -7.41 15.35 -2.00
N PRO A 36 -6.82 16.23 -2.84
CA PRO A 36 -5.48 16.76 -2.60
C PRO A 36 -5.32 17.39 -1.21
N GLU A 37 -6.35 18.10 -0.73
CA GLU A 37 -6.35 18.76 0.57
C GLU A 37 -6.43 17.75 1.72
N GLN A 38 -7.23 16.68 1.56
CA GLN A 38 -7.31 15.59 2.53
C GLN A 38 -5.97 14.87 2.66
N LEU A 39 -5.30 14.62 1.53
CA LEU A 39 -3.99 13.97 1.51
C LEU A 39 -2.92 14.81 2.21
N ALA A 40 -2.86 16.11 1.89
CA ALA A 40 -1.95 17.04 2.53
C ALA A 40 -2.23 17.21 4.04
N ARG A 41 -3.50 17.15 4.44
CA ARG A 41 -3.89 17.15 5.86
C ARG A 41 -3.44 15.87 6.57
N ALA A 42 -3.74 14.70 6.00
CA ALA A 42 -3.40 13.41 6.60
C ALA A 42 -1.89 13.27 6.86
N ARG A 43 -1.06 13.70 5.90
CA ARG A 43 0.41 13.71 6.05
C ARG A 43 0.88 14.65 7.16
N ARG A 44 0.31 15.86 7.24
CA ARG A 44 0.65 16.84 8.27
C ARG A 44 0.27 16.36 9.67
N GLU A 45 -0.95 15.85 9.83
CA GLU A 45 -1.44 15.33 11.11
C GLU A 45 -0.62 14.13 11.58
N LEU A 46 -0.29 13.19 10.68
CA LEU A 46 0.57 12.05 10.98
C LEU A 46 1.97 12.49 11.42
N ASN A 47 2.61 13.40 10.68
CA ASN A 47 3.93 13.90 11.01
C ASN A 47 3.93 14.64 12.35
N GLN A 48 2.94 15.51 12.61
CA GLN A 48 2.81 16.23 13.88
C GLN A 48 2.68 15.27 15.06
N ALA A 49 1.77 14.30 14.97
CA ALA A 49 1.57 13.30 16.01
C ALA A 49 2.85 12.46 16.26
N ALA A 50 3.56 12.08 15.18
CA ALA A 50 4.81 11.34 15.28
C ALA A 50 5.91 12.18 15.96
N VAL A 51 6.09 13.44 15.55
CA VAL A 51 7.08 14.35 16.16
C VAL A 51 6.77 14.60 17.64
N GLU A 52 5.50 14.79 18.01
CA GLU A 52 5.10 14.96 19.40
C GLU A 52 5.40 13.71 20.25
N SER A 53 5.12 12.53 19.71
CA SER A 53 5.43 11.26 20.37
C SER A 53 6.93 11.07 20.55
N LEU A 54 7.73 11.34 19.51
CA LEU A 54 9.17 11.23 19.56
C LEU A 54 9.81 12.22 20.54
N LYS A 55 9.31 13.46 20.58
CA LYS A 55 9.77 14.45 21.56
C LYS A 55 9.55 13.97 22.99
N LYS A 56 8.39 13.41 23.29
CA LYS A 56 8.10 12.84 24.63
C LYS A 56 9.07 11.72 24.98
N LEU A 57 9.25 10.75 24.08
CA LEU A 57 10.16 9.63 24.29
C LEU A 57 11.61 10.08 24.52
N LEU A 58 12.09 11.06 23.74
CA LEU A 58 13.46 11.56 23.86
C LEU A 58 13.69 12.35 25.15
N GLU A 59 12.72 13.17 25.58
CA GLU A 59 12.80 13.87 26.87
C GLU A 59 12.73 12.91 28.08
N GLU A 60 12.01 11.78 27.95
CA GLU A 60 11.98 10.74 28.98
C GLU A 60 13.32 9.99 29.09
N GLU A 61 14.04 9.78 27.99
CA GLU A 61 15.36 9.15 28.01
C GLU A 61 16.47 10.11 28.47
N GLU A 62 16.53 11.32 27.89
CA GLU A 62 17.54 12.33 28.16
C GLU A 62 16.94 13.75 28.15
N PRO A 63 16.67 14.34 29.34
CA PRO A 63 16.09 15.67 29.45
C PRO A 63 16.94 16.75 28.74
N GLY A 64 16.33 17.52 27.85
CA GLY A 64 16.97 18.57 27.05
C GLY A 64 17.46 18.13 25.67
N SER A 65 17.40 16.83 25.34
CA SER A 65 17.86 16.29 24.06
C SER A 65 17.08 16.84 22.86
N THR A 66 15.78 17.12 23.03
CA THR A 66 14.92 17.56 21.91
C THR A 66 15.24 18.96 21.38
N SER A 67 15.92 19.80 22.17
CA SER A 67 16.28 21.17 21.77
C SER A 67 17.34 21.20 20.66
N SER A 68 18.08 20.10 20.49
CA SER A 68 19.15 19.97 19.49
C SER A 68 18.72 19.23 18.21
N ILE A 69 17.53 18.62 18.20
CA ILE A 69 17.07 17.73 17.11
C ILE A 69 16.08 18.45 16.20
N GLN A 70 16.46 18.58 14.93
CA GLN A 70 15.56 19.06 13.88
C GLN A 70 14.82 17.88 13.23
N PHE A 71 13.59 17.64 13.67
CA PHE A 71 12.71 16.65 13.06
C PHE A 71 12.37 16.97 11.60
N LEU A 72 11.92 15.96 10.87
CA LEU A 72 11.52 16.11 9.47
C LEU A 72 10.13 16.74 9.36
N THR A 73 9.93 17.59 8.35
CA THR A 73 8.60 18.09 7.99
C THR A 73 7.83 17.06 7.16
N SER A 74 6.51 17.22 7.04
CA SER A 74 5.68 16.35 6.22
C SER A 74 6.08 16.33 4.74
N GLU A 75 6.58 17.46 4.24
CA GLU A 75 7.07 17.65 2.87
C GLU A 75 8.40 16.92 2.68
N GLU A 76 9.31 16.97 3.66
CA GLU A 76 10.58 16.25 3.64
C GLU A 76 10.36 14.73 3.72
N GLU A 77 9.44 14.28 4.58
CA GLU A 77 9.02 12.87 4.60
C GLU A 77 8.48 12.42 3.25
N HIS A 78 7.58 13.20 2.66
CA HIS A 78 7.00 12.87 1.35
C HIS A 78 8.05 12.86 0.24
N ALA A 79 8.98 13.83 0.23
CA ALA A 79 10.08 13.89 -0.72
C ALA A 79 10.97 12.64 -0.65
N LEU A 80 11.22 12.12 0.55
CA LEU A 80 11.94 10.87 0.77
C LEU A 80 11.14 9.68 0.22
N VAL A 81 9.83 9.60 0.50
CA VAL A 81 8.96 8.53 -0.03
C VAL A 81 8.95 8.50 -1.56
N VAL A 82 8.86 9.65 -2.22
CA VAL A 82 8.91 9.77 -3.69
C VAL A 82 10.26 9.31 -4.24
N TYR A 83 11.37 9.62 -3.56
CA TYR A 83 12.68 9.10 -3.94
C TYR A 83 12.74 7.57 -3.86
N TYR A 84 12.23 6.98 -2.77
CA TYR A 84 12.21 5.52 -2.63
C TYR A 84 11.24 4.83 -3.60
N ALA A 85 10.17 5.50 -4.05
CA ALA A 85 9.35 5.03 -5.17
C ALA A 85 10.16 4.88 -6.46
N ARG A 86 11.09 5.80 -6.73
CA ARG A 86 12.03 5.67 -7.86
C ARG A 86 13.05 4.54 -7.65
N VAL A 87 13.49 4.33 -6.41
CA VAL A 87 14.39 3.22 -6.06
C VAL A 87 13.73 1.86 -6.35
N ILE A 88 12.42 1.71 -6.11
CA ILE A 88 11.66 0.49 -6.44
C ILE A 88 11.86 0.10 -7.90
N GLY A 89 11.67 1.03 -8.85
CA GLY A 89 11.87 0.75 -10.27
C GLY A 89 13.28 0.25 -10.59
N SER A 90 14.30 0.88 -9.99
CA SER A 90 15.70 0.45 -10.17
C SER A 90 15.97 -0.95 -9.58
N MET A 91 15.32 -1.29 -8.47
CA MET A 91 15.40 -2.62 -7.86
C MET A 91 14.68 -3.68 -8.70
N CYS A 92 13.48 -3.38 -9.22
CA CYS A 92 12.74 -4.27 -10.10
C CYS A 92 13.55 -4.64 -11.33
N VAL A 93 14.19 -3.67 -11.99
CA VAL A 93 15.06 -3.92 -13.16
C VAL A 93 16.23 -4.82 -12.80
N ARG A 94 16.88 -4.60 -11.65
CA ARG A 94 18.02 -5.44 -11.20
C ARG A 94 17.61 -6.89 -10.91
N ILE A 95 16.43 -7.08 -10.31
CA ILE A 95 15.93 -8.40 -9.91
C ILE A 95 15.25 -9.12 -11.09
N GLY A 96 14.81 -8.39 -12.11
CA GLY A 96 14.05 -8.92 -13.25
C GLY A 96 12.56 -9.06 -12.94
N LEU A 97 11.99 -8.16 -12.14
CA LEU A 97 10.56 -8.16 -11.78
C LEU A 97 9.72 -7.43 -12.83
N SER A 98 8.46 -7.83 -12.97
CA SER A 98 7.53 -7.26 -13.95
C SER A 98 7.09 -5.84 -13.59
N GLU A 99 6.56 -5.12 -14.59
CA GLU A 99 5.95 -3.80 -14.39
C GLU A 99 4.76 -3.83 -13.43
N GLU A 100 4.04 -4.95 -13.36
CA GLU A 100 2.93 -5.14 -12.42
C GLU A 100 3.43 -5.14 -10.97
N VAL A 101 4.51 -5.88 -10.69
CA VAL A 101 5.13 -5.91 -9.36
C VAL A 101 5.67 -4.54 -8.96
N GLU A 102 6.32 -3.82 -9.88
CA GLU A 102 6.82 -2.47 -9.63
C GLU A 102 5.69 -1.49 -9.27
N ALA A 103 4.60 -1.52 -10.05
CA ALA A 103 3.44 -0.66 -9.82
C ALA A 103 2.79 -0.98 -8.47
N THR A 104 2.56 -2.25 -8.15
CA THR A 104 2.00 -2.70 -6.86
C THR A 104 2.88 -2.27 -5.69
N ALA A 105 4.19 -2.50 -5.78
CA ALA A 105 5.13 -2.10 -4.73
C ALA A 105 5.13 -0.58 -4.51
N THR A 106 5.05 0.21 -5.58
CA THR A 106 4.98 1.68 -5.49
C THR A 106 3.69 2.14 -4.80
N SER A 107 2.55 1.54 -5.13
CA SER A 107 1.28 1.79 -4.45
C SER A 107 1.36 1.45 -2.97
N TYR A 108 1.92 0.29 -2.61
CA TYR A 108 2.09 -0.11 -1.22
C TYR A 108 3.00 0.85 -0.45
N LEU A 109 4.09 1.33 -1.04
CA LEU A 109 5.00 2.28 -0.39
C LEU A 109 4.25 3.56 0.01
N LYS A 110 3.48 4.13 -0.91
CA LYS A 110 2.68 5.33 -0.63
C LYS A 110 1.64 5.07 0.45
N ARG A 111 0.88 3.98 0.33
CA ARG A 111 -0.15 3.59 1.31
C ARG A 111 0.43 3.38 2.70
N PHE A 112 1.60 2.76 2.80
CA PHE A 112 2.31 2.55 4.07
C PHE A 112 2.65 3.88 4.76
N TYR A 113 3.22 4.83 4.01
CA TYR A 113 3.63 6.15 4.54
C TYR A 113 2.49 7.17 4.67
N LEU A 114 1.24 6.79 4.37
CA LEU A 114 0.06 7.54 4.80
C LEU A 114 -0.39 7.20 6.21
N LYS A 115 0.17 6.14 6.80
CA LYS A 115 -0.19 5.66 8.15
C LYS A 115 1.01 5.51 9.09
N ASN A 116 2.22 5.67 8.56
CA ASN A 116 3.49 5.49 9.28
C ASN A 116 4.46 6.61 8.90
N THR A 117 5.34 7.02 9.81
CA THR A 117 6.40 8.00 9.55
C THR A 117 7.71 7.33 9.14
N VAL A 118 8.51 8.03 8.33
CA VAL A 118 9.88 7.59 7.97
C VAL A 118 10.84 7.60 9.17
N MET A 119 10.50 8.34 10.24
CA MET A 119 11.31 8.44 11.46
C MET A 119 11.24 7.17 12.32
N ASP A 120 10.12 6.44 12.24
CA ASP A 120 9.96 5.12 12.87
C ASP A 120 10.49 4.01 11.97
N TRP A 121 10.18 4.10 10.67
CA TRP A 121 10.45 3.04 9.71
C TRP A 121 11.26 3.57 8.55
N HIS A 122 12.52 3.17 8.48
CA HIS A 122 13.40 3.64 7.42
C HIS A 122 12.92 3.15 6.04
N PRO A 123 12.74 4.03 5.03
CA PRO A 123 12.20 3.65 3.73
C PRO A 123 12.94 2.55 2.98
N MET A 124 14.26 2.42 3.12
CA MET A 124 15.00 1.32 2.50
C MET A 124 14.50 -0.05 2.96
N ASN A 125 14.35 -0.25 4.28
CA ASN A 125 13.95 -1.55 4.84
C ASN A 125 12.50 -1.87 4.46
N VAL A 126 11.62 -0.86 4.58
CA VAL A 126 10.22 -0.97 4.17
C VAL A 126 10.09 -1.28 2.68
N THR A 127 10.88 -0.63 1.82
CA THR A 127 10.87 -0.84 0.37
C THR A 127 11.24 -2.28 0.00
N ILE A 128 12.27 -2.83 0.64
CA ILE A 128 12.68 -4.24 0.44
C ILE A 128 11.52 -5.18 0.79
N THR A 129 10.92 -5.01 1.97
CA THR A 129 9.79 -5.86 2.40
C THR A 129 8.56 -5.68 1.51
N ILE A 130 8.22 -4.45 1.13
CA ILE A 130 7.10 -4.14 0.24
C ILE A 130 7.29 -4.80 -1.12
N LEU A 131 8.49 -4.75 -1.68
CA LEU A 131 8.77 -5.35 -2.97
C LEU A 131 8.61 -6.87 -2.91
N PHE A 132 9.11 -7.51 -1.85
CA PHE A 132 8.88 -8.95 -1.63
C PHE A 132 7.39 -9.28 -1.50
N LEU A 133 6.62 -8.51 -0.71
CA LEU A 133 5.17 -8.69 -0.57
C LEU A 133 4.41 -8.48 -1.89
N ALA A 134 4.85 -7.52 -2.72
CA ALA A 134 4.29 -7.27 -4.04
C ALA A 134 4.47 -8.48 -4.97
N THR A 135 5.61 -9.19 -4.89
CA THR A 135 5.81 -10.43 -5.66
C THR A 135 4.77 -11.51 -5.31
N LYS A 136 4.45 -11.67 -4.03
CA LYS A 136 3.46 -12.64 -3.54
C LYS A 136 2.04 -12.28 -3.99
N THR A 137 1.71 -10.98 -3.96
CA THR A 137 0.35 -10.48 -4.23
C THR A 137 0.06 -10.26 -5.73
N SER A 138 1.10 -10.19 -6.56
CA SER A 138 0.99 -10.00 -8.03
C SER A 138 1.22 -11.30 -8.82
N ASN A 139 0.94 -12.47 -8.22
CA ASN A 139 1.10 -13.79 -8.84
C ASN A 139 2.52 -14.10 -9.40
N MET A 140 3.56 -13.49 -8.83
CA MET A 140 4.96 -13.70 -9.24
C MET A 140 5.84 -14.07 -8.02
N PRO A 141 5.46 -15.06 -7.20
CA PRO A 141 6.19 -15.36 -5.97
C PRO A 141 7.60 -15.85 -6.27
N ILE A 142 8.57 -15.29 -5.54
CA ILE A 142 9.97 -15.71 -5.55
C ILE A 142 10.36 -16.24 -4.17
N SER A 143 11.31 -17.18 -4.11
CA SER A 143 11.79 -17.65 -2.81
C SER A 143 12.52 -16.53 -2.07
N LEU A 144 12.39 -16.51 -0.74
CA LEU A 144 13.01 -15.48 0.09
C LEU A 144 14.54 -15.50 -0.06
N ASP A 145 15.15 -16.68 -0.11
CA ASP A 145 16.60 -16.83 -0.28
C ASP A 145 17.07 -16.26 -1.62
N TYR A 146 16.33 -16.54 -2.70
CA TYR A 146 16.63 -15.95 -4.01
C TYR A 146 16.51 -14.43 -3.96
N TYR A 147 15.42 -13.91 -3.38
CA TYR A 147 15.20 -12.47 -3.27
C TYR A 147 16.35 -11.78 -2.52
N VAL A 148 16.71 -12.29 -1.33
CA VAL A 148 17.79 -11.74 -0.51
C VAL A 148 19.13 -11.81 -1.22
N SER A 149 19.41 -12.89 -1.98
CA SER A 149 20.66 -13.01 -2.76
C SER A 149 20.81 -11.97 -3.88
N LYS A 150 19.71 -11.35 -4.32
CA LYS A 150 19.72 -10.26 -5.33
C LYS A 150 19.87 -8.86 -4.71
N LEU A 151 19.71 -8.74 -3.40
CA LEU A 151 19.91 -7.49 -2.68
C LEU A 151 21.42 -7.20 -2.51
N PRO A 152 21.82 -5.94 -2.27
CA PRO A 152 23.21 -5.62 -1.98
C PRO A 152 23.74 -6.45 -0.79
N SER A 153 24.82 -7.20 -1.04
CA SER A 153 25.36 -8.17 -0.09
C SER A 153 25.68 -7.54 1.27
N GLY A 154 25.31 -8.24 2.35
CA GLY A 154 25.66 -7.90 3.74
C GLY A 154 24.83 -6.80 4.40
N LYS A 155 23.74 -6.32 3.79
CA LYS A 155 22.89 -5.25 4.36
C LYS A 155 21.54 -5.70 4.91
N THR A 156 21.01 -6.83 4.45
CA THR A 156 19.65 -7.26 4.80
C THR A 156 19.59 -8.78 4.83
N GLU A 157 19.08 -9.33 5.92
CA GLU A 157 18.88 -10.76 6.08
C GLU A 157 17.41 -11.16 5.85
N ALA A 158 17.17 -12.44 5.60
CA ALA A 158 15.82 -12.98 5.47
C ALA A 158 14.93 -12.65 6.69
N ALA A 159 15.51 -12.67 7.89
CA ALA A 159 14.82 -12.33 9.12
C ALA A 159 14.32 -10.88 9.15
N ASP A 160 15.09 -9.93 8.62
CA ASP A 160 14.69 -8.51 8.59
C ASP A 160 13.49 -8.27 7.67
N VAL A 161 13.45 -8.97 6.52
CA VAL A 161 12.32 -8.90 5.58
C VAL A 161 11.05 -9.42 6.25
N LEU A 162 11.13 -10.57 6.91
CA LEU A 162 10.01 -11.22 7.60
C LEU A 162 9.52 -10.41 8.80
N ALA A 163 10.42 -9.73 9.53
CA ALA A 163 10.05 -8.94 10.70
C ALA A 163 9.10 -7.78 10.35
N LEU A 164 9.24 -7.19 9.16
CA LEU A 164 8.40 -6.09 8.69
C LEU A 164 7.19 -6.55 7.89
N GLU A 165 7.16 -7.79 7.38
CA GLU A 165 6.13 -8.25 6.44
C GLU A 165 4.71 -8.09 6.99
N PHE A 166 4.49 -8.55 8.24
CA PHE A 166 3.18 -8.45 8.87
C PHE A 166 2.77 -7.00 9.17
N LEU A 167 3.71 -6.16 9.60
CA LEU A 167 3.47 -4.74 9.84
C LEU A 167 3.06 -4.01 8.56
N VAL A 168 3.76 -4.30 7.46
CA VAL A 168 3.42 -3.73 6.15
C VAL A 168 2.00 -4.16 5.77
N ALA A 169 1.69 -5.46 5.83
CA ALA A 169 0.35 -5.97 5.53
C ALA A 169 -0.75 -5.29 6.38
N GLN A 170 -0.52 -5.13 7.69
CA GLN A 170 -1.45 -4.46 8.60
C GLN A 170 -1.64 -2.99 8.24
N SER A 171 -0.56 -2.28 7.91
CA SER A 171 -0.62 -0.87 7.51
C SER A 171 -1.41 -0.69 6.21
N LEU A 172 -1.27 -1.62 5.27
CA LEU A 172 -2.06 -1.67 4.05
C LEU A 172 -3.53 -2.06 4.29
N GLY A 173 -3.94 -2.37 5.53
CA GLY A 173 -5.29 -2.83 5.83
C GLY A 173 -5.63 -4.17 5.16
N PHE A 174 -4.62 -4.95 4.77
CA PHE A 174 -4.76 -6.15 3.95
C PHE A 174 -5.40 -5.90 2.56
N ASP A 175 -5.42 -4.65 2.10
CA ASP A 175 -5.93 -4.24 0.78
C ASP A 175 -4.87 -4.47 -0.31
N PHE A 176 -4.62 -5.73 -0.65
CA PHE A 176 -3.57 -6.11 -1.60
C PHE A 176 -3.94 -5.91 -3.08
N THR A 177 -5.23 -5.80 -3.40
CA THR A 177 -5.64 -5.57 -4.79
C THR A 177 -5.34 -4.12 -5.20
N VAL A 178 -4.53 -3.97 -6.25
CA VAL A 178 -4.22 -2.66 -6.85
C VAL A 178 -4.72 -2.62 -8.29
N TRP A 179 -5.48 -1.58 -8.62
CA TRP A 179 -5.97 -1.31 -9.96
C TRP A 179 -4.99 -0.39 -10.68
N HIS A 180 -4.27 -0.93 -11.65
CA HIS A 180 -3.19 -0.21 -12.32
C HIS A 180 -3.66 0.57 -13.56
N ALA A 181 -3.16 1.79 -13.70
CA ALA A 181 -3.44 2.65 -14.85
C ALA A 181 -2.88 2.10 -16.18
N HIS A 182 -1.77 1.35 -16.17
CA HIS A 182 -1.25 0.73 -17.41
C HIS A 182 -2.23 -0.28 -18.03
N ARG A 183 -3.01 -0.99 -17.19
CA ARG A 183 -4.05 -1.91 -17.67
C ARG A 183 -5.23 -1.15 -18.29
N ALA A 184 -5.62 -0.03 -17.69
CA ALA A 184 -6.66 0.83 -18.23
C ALA A 184 -6.22 1.47 -19.56
N LEU A 185 -4.97 1.94 -19.65
CA LEU A 185 -4.39 2.47 -20.89
C LEU A 185 -4.43 1.44 -22.01
N TRP A 186 -4.04 0.19 -21.73
CA TRP A 186 -4.11 -0.89 -22.71
C TRP A 186 -5.55 -1.10 -23.22
N GLY A 187 -6.53 -1.14 -22.32
CA GLY A 187 -7.94 -1.25 -22.69
C GLY A 187 -8.44 -0.09 -23.56
N ILE A 188 -8.07 1.15 -23.21
CA ILE A 188 -8.40 2.35 -23.98
C ILE A 188 -7.79 2.28 -25.37
N VAL A 189 -6.52 1.89 -25.48
CA VAL A 189 -5.82 1.77 -26.76
C VAL A 189 -6.43 0.72 -27.67
N LEU A 190 -6.83 -0.44 -27.11
CA LEU A 190 -7.52 -1.48 -27.88
C LEU A 190 -8.89 -1.00 -28.39
N ASP A 191 -9.64 -0.31 -27.54
CA ASP A 191 -10.96 0.20 -27.87
C ASP A 191 -10.89 1.36 -28.87
N ALA A 192 -9.85 2.21 -28.78
CA ALA A 192 -9.59 3.28 -29.74
C ALA A 192 -9.33 2.78 -31.17
N GLN A 193 -8.80 1.56 -31.35
CA GLN A 193 -8.60 0.96 -32.67
C GLN A 193 -9.90 0.69 -33.43
N SER A 194 -11.05 0.69 -32.73
CA SER A 194 -12.37 0.55 -33.37
C SER A 194 -12.91 1.84 -33.98
N ILE A 195 -12.26 2.98 -33.71
CA ILE A 195 -12.69 4.31 -34.13
C ILE A 195 -12.05 4.61 -35.51
N PRO A 196 -12.84 4.81 -36.58
CA PRO A 196 -12.31 5.00 -37.94
C PRO A 196 -11.39 6.21 -38.12
N GLU A 197 -11.57 7.26 -37.32
CA GLU A 197 -10.76 8.48 -37.35
C GLU A 197 -9.34 8.29 -36.78
N ILE A 198 -9.08 7.18 -36.09
CA ILE A 198 -7.82 6.93 -35.38
C ILE A 198 -6.92 6.02 -36.22
N ASP A 199 -5.73 6.54 -36.57
CA ASP A 199 -4.70 5.75 -37.22
C ASP A 199 -4.07 4.71 -36.26
N GLN A 200 -3.99 3.46 -36.71
CA GLN A 200 -3.51 2.34 -35.91
C GLN A 200 -1.99 2.38 -35.68
N GLU A 201 -1.21 2.88 -36.63
CA GLU A 201 0.24 2.96 -36.48
C GLU A 201 0.62 4.06 -35.48
N SER A 202 0.04 5.24 -35.62
CA SER A 202 0.17 6.34 -34.65
C SER A 202 -0.18 5.89 -33.23
N THR A 203 -1.28 5.15 -33.08
CA THR A 203 -1.75 4.62 -31.78
C THR A 203 -0.70 3.76 -31.07
N LYS A 204 0.10 2.96 -31.78
CA LYS A 204 1.17 2.13 -31.17
C LYS A 204 2.33 2.98 -30.63
N HIS A 205 2.72 4.01 -31.37
CA HIS A 205 3.74 4.96 -30.93
C HIS A 205 3.27 5.74 -29.71
N THR A 206 2.04 6.25 -29.77
CA THR A 206 1.41 6.97 -28.66
C THR A 206 1.27 6.11 -27.41
N HIS A 207 0.88 4.82 -27.55
CA HIS A 207 0.83 3.90 -26.42
C HIS A 207 2.19 3.78 -25.71
N SER A 208 3.28 3.69 -26.47
CA SER A 208 4.63 3.58 -25.91
C SER A 208 5.06 4.84 -25.15
N ALA A 209 4.72 6.02 -25.68
CA ALA A 209 4.93 7.30 -25.01
C ALA A 209 4.06 7.44 -23.75
N ALA A 210 2.78 7.09 -23.84
CA ALA A 210 1.84 7.11 -22.72
C ALA A 210 2.28 6.19 -21.58
N LEU A 211 2.88 5.02 -21.87
CA LEU A 211 3.46 4.15 -20.84
C LEU A 211 4.60 4.84 -20.05
N GLN A 212 5.39 5.72 -20.67
CA GLN A 212 6.39 6.49 -19.93
C GLN A 212 5.72 7.50 -18.98
N HIS A 213 4.66 8.17 -19.42
CA HIS A 213 3.87 9.03 -18.55
C HIS A 213 3.20 8.25 -17.40
N ILE A 214 2.77 7.00 -17.65
CA ILE A 214 2.27 6.12 -16.59
C ILE A 214 3.35 5.85 -15.54
N ARG A 215 4.59 5.57 -15.95
CA ARG A 215 5.70 5.38 -15.00
C ARG A 215 5.96 6.64 -14.19
N ASN A 216 5.94 7.81 -14.83
CA ASN A 216 6.07 9.09 -14.13
C ASN A 216 4.91 9.34 -13.16
N SER A 217 3.68 8.95 -13.52
CA SER A 217 2.51 9.08 -12.64
C SER A 217 2.66 8.30 -11.32
N ARG A 218 3.42 7.19 -11.33
CA ARG A 218 3.73 6.41 -10.13
C ARG A 218 4.59 7.18 -9.12
N LEU A 219 5.26 8.25 -9.52
CA LEU A 219 6.01 9.12 -8.61
C LEU A 219 5.15 10.24 -8.00
N THR A 220 3.89 10.36 -8.43
CA THR A 220 2.96 11.42 -8.01
C THR A 220 1.84 10.87 -7.14
N ASP A 221 1.01 11.75 -6.59
CA ASP A 221 -0.19 11.37 -5.83
C ASP A 221 -1.38 11.01 -6.72
N ALA A 222 -1.21 10.94 -8.05
CA ALA A 222 -2.31 10.71 -8.99
C ALA A 222 -3.15 9.46 -8.65
N GLU A 223 -2.52 8.35 -8.23
CA GLU A 223 -3.24 7.11 -7.88
C GLU A 223 -4.12 7.19 -6.64
N LEU A 224 -3.88 8.20 -5.79
CA LEU A 224 -4.61 8.44 -4.55
C LEU A 224 -5.74 9.46 -4.77
N VAL A 225 -5.76 10.16 -5.90
CA VAL A 225 -6.74 11.22 -6.21
C VAL A 225 -7.67 10.78 -7.34
N TYR A 226 -7.09 10.25 -8.41
CA TYR A 226 -7.78 9.91 -9.65
C TYR A 226 -7.96 8.40 -9.81
N THR A 227 -8.97 8.03 -10.58
CA THR A 227 -9.21 6.64 -10.96
C THR A 227 -8.16 6.17 -11.99
N PRO A 228 -7.89 4.86 -12.10
CA PRO A 228 -6.92 4.33 -13.07
C PRO A 228 -7.22 4.72 -14.52
N SER A 229 -8.49 4.82 -14.90
CA SER A 229 -8.92 5.27 -16.24
C SER A 229 -8.66 6.75 -16.47
N GLN A 230 -8.90 7.61 -15.46
CA GLN A 230 -8.56 9.03 -15.53
C GLN A 230 -7.05 9.24 -15.67
N ILE A 231 -6.24 8.49 -14.92
CA ILE A 231 -4.77 8.54 -15.03
C ILE A 231 -4.33 8.06 -16.41
N ALA A 232 -4.89 6.96 -16.90
CA ALA A 232 -4.60 6.43 -18.23
C ALA A 232 -4.93 7.45 -19.34
N MET A 233 -6.10 8.08 -19.27
CA MET A 233 -6.49 9.14 -20.20
C MET A 233 -5.58 10.37 -20.10
N ALA A 234 -5.14 10.75 -18.90
CA ALA A 234 -4.19 11.85 -18.71
C ALA A 234 -2.83 11.53 -19.33
N CYS A 235 -2.33 10.31 -19.15
CA CYS A 235 -1.09 9.86 -19.80
C CYS A 235 -1.22 9.76 -21.32
N LEU A 236 -2.40 9.37 -21.83
CA LEU A 236 -2.69 9.38 -23.25
C LEU A 236 -2.71 10.82 -23.80
N TYR A 237 -3.36 11.74 -23.09
CA TYR A 237 -3.42 13.16 -23.45
C TYR A 237 -2.03 13.81 -23.46
N LEU A 238 -1.15 13.46 -22.52
CA LEU A 238 0.23 13.93 -22.50
C LEU A 238 1.05 13.42 -23.70
N ALA A 239 0.74 12.21 -24.18
CA ALA A 239 1.41 11.64 -25.35
C ALA A 239 0.84 12.18 -26.67
N ASP A 240 -0.48 12.30 -26.77
CA ASP A 240 -1.21 12.81 -27.93
C ASP A 240 -2.56 13.41 -27.49
N PRO A 241 -2.65 14.75 -27.37
CA PRO A 241 -3.90 15.41 -27.00
C PRO A 241 -5.04 15.15 -27.98
N HIS A 242 -4.75 15.09 -29.29
CA HIS A 242 -5.76 14.93 -30.32
C HIS A 242 -6.42 13.55 -30.25
N LEU A 243 -5.60 12.51 -30.05
CA LEU A 243 -6.10 11.15 -29.86
C LEU A 243 -6.99 11.04 -28.61
N ALA A 244 -6.55 11.62 -27.49
CA ALA A 244 -7.29 11.58 -26.24
C ALA A 244 -8.64 12.33 -26.34
N GLU A 245 -8.66 13.52 -26.94
CA GLU A 245 -9.89 14.31 -27.13
C GLU A 245 -10.87 13.63 -28.09
N THR A 246 -10.36 13.06 -29.18
CA THR A 246 -11.17 12.31 -30.15
C THR A 246 -11.81 11.09 -29.49
N TYR A 247 -11.04 10.33 -28.72
CA TYR A 247 -11.55 9.18 -27.98
C TYR A 247 -12.63 9.57 -26.96
N LEU A 248 -12.41 10.61 -26.15
CA LEU A 248 -13.40 11.10 -25.19
C LEU A 248 -14.69 11.57 -25.85
N SER A 249 -14.56 12.27 -26.99
CA SER A 249 -15.70 12.75 -27.77
C SER A 249 -16.53 11.59 -28.32
N HIS A 250 -15.86 10.57 -28.89
CA HIS A 250 -16.52 9.37 -29.41
C HIS A 250 -17.24 8.58 -28.29
N LYS A 251 -16.70 8.57 -27.07
CA LYS A 251 -17.35 7.94 -25.89
C LYS A 251 -18.39 8.82 -25.21
N GLY A 252 -18.73 9.99 -25.76
CA GLY A 252 -19.70 10.92 -25.17
C GLY A 252 -19.28 11.45 -23.78
N SER A 253 -17.98 11.43 -23.47
CA SER A 253 -17.41 11.75 -22.16
C SER A 253 -16.56 13.03 -22.20
N GLY A 254 -16.87 13.97 -23.09
CA GLY A 254 -16.11 15.21 -23.28
C GLY A 254 -16.05 16.11 -22.04
N ASN A 255 -17.03 16.01 -21.13
CA ASN A 255 -17.03 16.69 -19.84
C ASN A 255 -15.84 16.28 -18.93
N MET A 256 -15.29 15.08 -19.14
CA MET A 256 -14.15 14.57 -18.38
C MET A 256 -12.81 15.19 -18.81
N LEU A 257 -12.76 15.93 -19.91
CA LEU A 257 -11.52 16.53 -20.42
C LEU A 257 -10.85 17.45 -19.39
N SER A 258 -11.62 18.21 -18.62
CA SER A 258 -11.12 19.06 -17.53
C SER A 258 -10.35 18.26 -16.48
N VAL A 259 -10.92 17.15 -16.01
CA VAL A 259 -10.31 16.24 -15.03
C VAL A 259 -9.05 15.59 -15.60
N VAL A 260 -9.08 15.20 -16.88
CA VAL A 260 -7.93 14.62 -17.58
C VAL A 260 -6.78 15.63 -17.65
N GLN A 261 -7.06 16.90 -17.98
CA GLN A 261 -6.08 17.97 -18.02
C GLN A 261 -5.50 18.31 -16.64
N GLU A 262 -6.31 18.29 -15.59
CA GLU A 262 -5.84 18.48 -14.21
C GLU A 262 -4.91 17.35 -13.74
N ALA A 263 -5.28 16.10 -14.04
CA ALA A 263 -4.43 14.94 -13.78
C ALA A 263 -3.12 14.99 -14.59
N ALA A 264 -3.19 15.40 -15.85
CA ALA A 264 -2.02 15.57 -16.71
C ALA A 264 -1.04 16.61 -16.15
N LYS A 265 -1.54 17.78 -15.71
CA LYS A 265 -0.73 18.82 -15.04
C LYS A 265 -0.03 18.31 -13.78
N MET A 266 -0.73 17.51 -12.96
CA MET A 266 -0.13 16.89 -11.77
C MET A 266 1.03 15.96 -12.16
N ILE A 267 0.83 15.11 -13.17
CA ILE A 267 1.84 14.17 -13.65
C ILE A 267 3.06 14.89 -14.22
N GLU A 268 2.88 15.96 -15.00
CA GLU A 268 4.00 16.75 -15.54
C GLU A 268 4.80 17.50 -14.47
N ARG A 269 4.09 18.06 -13.48
CA ARG A 269 4.70 18.82 -12.39
C ARG A 269 5.52 17.93 -11.47
N ASP A 270 4.92 16.83 -10.99
CA ASP A 270 5.48 16.03 -9.90
C ASP A 270 6.18 14.74 -10.39
N GLY A 271 5.93 14.32 -11.63
CA GLY A 271 6.41 13.04 -12.17
C GLY A 271 7.91 12.95 -12.44
N LYS A 272 8.67 14.03 -12.23
CA LYS A 272 10.15 14.04 -12.35
C LYS A 272 10.84 13.44 -11.13
N GLY A 273 10.10 13.24 -10.03
CA GLY A 273 10.63 12.77 -8.75
C GLY A 273 11.40 13.84 -7.97
N THR A 274 11.98 13.42 -6.85
CA THR A 274 12.70 14.32 -5.92
C THR A 274 14.15 14.52 -6.32
N ASP A 275 14.68 15.73 -6.06
CA ASP A 275 16.12 16.01 -6.17
C ASP A 275 16.96 15.15 -5.22
N VAL A 276 18.05 14.58 -5.75
CA VAL A 276 18.92 13.66 -5.00
C VAL A 276 19.75 14.40 -3.95
N GLY A 277 20.09 15.68 -4.18
CA GLY A 277 20.81 16.51 -3.21
C GLY A 277 19.99 16.74 -1.96
N LEU A 278 18.74 17.21 -2.14
CA LEU A 278 17.78 17.38 -1.05
C LEU A 278 17.54 16.08 -0.26
N VAL A 279 17.37 14.96 -0.97
CA VAL A 279 17.16 13.65 -0.32
C VAL A 279 18.35 13.24 0.55
N ARG A 280 19.59 13.52 0.12
CA ARG A 280 20.78 13.21 0.91
C ARG A 280 20.84 14.02 2.20
N GLU A 281 20.44 15.28 2.16
CA GLU A 281 20.34 16.13 3.34
C GLU A 281 19.28 15.61 4.31
N ILE A 282 18.09 15.28 3.80
CA ILE A 282 17.00 14.69 4.58
C ILE A 282 17.42 13.36 5.20
N ASP A 283 18.06 12.46 4.45
CA ASP A 283 18.53 11.16 4.92
C ASP A 283 19.63 11.31 5.99
N PHE A 284 20.49 12.32 5.86
CA PHE A 284 21.49 12.65 6.89
C PHE A 284 20.81 13.09 8.20
N ARG A 285 19.83 14.01 8.11
CA ARG A 285 19.03 14.44 9.28
C ARG A 285 18.21 13.31 9.88
N LEU A 286 17.67 12.42 9.05
CA LEU A 286 16.90 11.26 9.48
C LEU A 286 17.69 10.39 10.46
N LYS A 287 19.02 10.30 10.35
CA LYS A 287 19.87 9.55 11.30
C LYS A 287 19.78 10.09 12.72
N THR A 288 19.58 11.39 12.88
CA THR A 288 19.51 12.07 14.19
C THR A 288 18.13 12.04 14.81
N CYS A 289 17.06 11.91 14.02
CA CYS A 289 15.67 11.92 14.50
C CYS A 289 14.99 10.55 14.42
N LYS A 290 15.77 9.45 14.38
CA LYS A 290 15.19 8.09 14.41
C LYS A 290 14.55 7.79 15.76
N ASN A 291 13.46 7.06 15.73
CA ASN A 291 12.85 6.55 16.94
C ASN A 291 13.81 5.63 17.70
N PRO A 292 14.21 5.97 18.95
CA PRO A 292 15.15 5.16 19.71
C PRO A 292 14.59 3.75 19.95
N GLU A 293 13.29 3.56 20.16
CA GLU A 293 12.68 2.23 20.36
C GLU A 293 12.88 1.26 19.18
N ARG A 294 13.25 1.78 18.00
CA ARG A 294 13.41 1.00 16.75
C ARG A 294 14.87 0.78 16.38
N VAL A 295 15.80 1.38 17.09
CA VAL A 295 17.24 1.22 16.87
C VAL A 295 17.76 0.06 17.72
N LYS A 296 18.18 -1.04 17.07
CA LYS A 296 18.77 -2.20 17.76
C LYS A 296 19.94 -1.73 18.64
N GLY A 297 19.87 -2.02 19.95
CA GLY A 297 20.91 -1.66 20.94
C GLY A 297 20.71 -0.31 21.64
N SER A 298 19.61 0.41 21.39
CA SER A 298 19.22 1.54 22.25
C SER A 298 18.55 1.04 23.55
N LYS A 299 18.56 1.87 24.60
CA LYS A 299 17.89 1.56 25.86
C LYS A 299 16.38 1.37 25.66
N ALA A 300 15.73 2.25 24.91
CA ALA A 300 14.33 2.13 24.54
C ALA A 300 14.01 0.82 23.79
N TYR A 301 14.87 0.38 22.87
CA TYR A 301 14.69 -0.88 22.13
C TYR A 301 14.78 -2.10 23.05
N GLU A 302 15.79 -2.14 23.92
CA GLU A 302 15.96 -3.22 24.91
C GLU A 302 14.79 -3.28 25.90
N ALA A 303 14.35 -2.12 26.39
CA ALA A 303 13.19 -2.03 27.28
C ALA A 303 11.89 -2.52 26.62
N ARG A 304 11.70 -2.19 25.33
CA ARG A 304 10.57 -2.67 24.54
C ARG A 304 10.64 -4.18 24.32
N GLN A 305 11.82 -4.70 23.99
CA GLN A 305 12.02 -6.13 23.77
C GLN A 305 11.76 -6.92 25.05
N ALA A 306 12.29 -6.47 26.20
CA ALA A 306 12.03 -7.08 27.49
C ALA A 306 10.53 -7.09 27.85
N LYS A 307 9.80 -6.01 27.56
CA LYS A 307 8.33 -5.95 27.75
C LYS A 307 7.60 -6.94 26.84
N ALA A 308 8.02 -7.07 25.59
CA ALA A 308 7.42 -8.00 24.64
C ALA A 308 7.67 -9.46 25.04
N ASP A 309 8.89 -9.79 25.47
CA ASP A 309 9.26 -11.12 25.94
C ASP A 309 8.48 -11.50 27.21
N ALA A 310 8.39 -10.60 28.18
CA ALA A 310 7.57 -10.80 29.38
C ALA A 310 6.09 -11.03 29.07
N ALA A 311 5.53 -10.31 28.09
CA ALA A 311 4.15 -10.50 27.66
C ALA A 311 3.95 -11.85 26.93
N ALA A 312 4.92 -12.26 26.11
CA ALA A 312 4.91 -13.55 25.43
C ALA A 312 4.99 -14.71 26.43
N ASP A 313 5.84 -14.61 27.44
CA ASP A 313 5.98 -15.61 28.49
C ASP A 313 4.72 -15.71 29.36
N LYS A 314 4.10 -14.58 29.70
CA LYS A 314 2.80 -14.56 30.37
C LYS A 314 1.73 -15.27 29.54
N LYS A 315 1.68 -15.02 28.23
CA LYS A 315 0.73 -15.67 27.32
C LYS A 315 1.00 -17.18 27.19
N ARG A 316 2.27 -17.59 27.15
CA ARG A 316 2.67 -19.00 27.14
C ARG A 316 2.28 -19.70 28.44
N ALA A 317 2.49 -19.07 29.59
CA ALA A 317 2.10 -19.60 30.90
C ALA A 317 0.57 -19.76 31.03
N LEU A 318 -0.20 -18.77 30.56
CA LEU A 318 -1.67 -18.85 30.50
C LEU A 318 -2.16 -19.98 29.58
N LYS A 319 -1.53 -20.16 28.41
CA LYS A 319 -1.89 -21.26 27.49
C LYS A 319 -1.51 -22.62 28.06
N ALA A 320 -0.38 -22.73 28.76
CA ALA A 320 0.07 -23.96 29.39
C ALA A 320 -0.86 -24.37 30.55
N SER A 321 -1.24 -23.43 31.42
CA SER A 321 -2.20 -23.66 32.50
C SER A 321 -3.57 -24.07 31.98
N ALA A 322 -4.12 -23.35 31.00
CA ALA A 322 -5.40 -23.73 30.36
C ALA A 322 -5.34 -25.12 29.70
N SER A 323 -4.20 -25.50 29.11
CA SER A 323 -4.02 -26.84 28.54
C SER A 323 -3.91 -27.94 29.61
N LEU A 324 -3.35 -27.63 30.79
CA LEU A 324 -3.29 -28.54 31.93
C LEU A 324 -4.66 -28.74 32.56
N GLU A 325 -5.41 -27.66 32.79
CA GLU A 325 -6.79 -27.70 33.30
C GLU A 325 -7.70 -28.49 32.35
N SER A 326 -7.58 -28.28 31.03
CA SER A 326 -8.33 -29.05 30.04
C SER A 326 -8.00 -30.55 30.09
N ARG A 327 -6.73 -30.94 30.29
CA ARG A 327 -6.33 -32.36 30.44
C ARG A 327 -6.86 -32.97 31.73
N MET A 328 -6.79 -32.25 32.84
CA MET A 328 -7.32 -32.72 34.13
C MET A 328 -8.85 -32.89 34.07
N SER A 329 -9.57 -31.97 33.42
CA SER A 329 -11.01 -32.09 33.22
C SER A 329 -11.40 -33.25 32.29
N GLN A 330 -10.54 -33.61 31.33
CA GLN A 330 -10.74 -34.77 30.46
C GLN A 330 -10.53 -36.09 31.21
N ASP A 331 -9.55 -36.16 32.11
CA ASP A 331 -9.35 -37.32 32.99
C ASP A 331 -10.49 -37.49 34.00
N GLU A 332 -11.10 -36.40 34.48
CA GLU A 332 -12.30 -36.44 35.33
C GLU A 332 -13.58 -36.80 34.55
N MET A 333 -13.63 -36.56 33.23
CA MET A 333 -14.81 -36.80 32.39
C MET A 333 -15.20 -38.29 32.27
N PHE A 334 -14.24 -39.21 32.37
CA PHE A 334 -14.48 -40.64 32.22
C PHE A 334 -14.60 -41.41 33.54
N GLY A 335 -14.46 -40.74 34.69
CA GLY A 335 -14.52 -41.36 36.02
C GLY A 335 -13.39 -42.36 36.29
N PRO A 336 -13.23 -42.82 37.55
CA PRO A 336 -12.16 -43.78 37.88
C PRO A 336 -12.38 -45.11 37.17
N VAL A 337 -11.30 -45.64 36.59
CA VAL A 337 -11.30 -46.97 35.95
C VAL A 337 -11.69 -48.01 36.98
N ILE A 338 -12.74 -48.80 36.68
CA ILE A 338 -13.17 -49.91 37.54
C ILE A 338 -12.00 -50.88 37.66
N SER A 339 -11.43 -50.98 38.86
CA SER A 339 -10.47 -52.02 39.19
C SER A 339 -11.19 -53.36 39.09
N LEU A 340 -10.85 -54.16 38.07
CA LEU A 340 -11.21 -55.58 38.03
C LEU A 340 -10.38 -56.31 39.09
N GLY A 341 -10.75 -56.12 40.35
CA GLY A 341 -10.36 -56.98 41.46
C GLY A 341 -11.00 -58.34 41.24
N GLY A 342 -10.25 -59.25 40.62
CA GLY A 342 -10.59 -60.67 40.60
C GLY A 342 -10.39 -61.27 41.97
N GLU A 343 -11.43 -61.28 42.80
CA GLU A 343 -11.62 -62.32 43.81
C GLU A 343 -12.50 -63.42 43.22
N GLY A 344 -11.99 -64.65 43.26
CA GLY A 344 -12.70 -65.88 42.93
C GLY A 344 -12.02 -66.70 41.83
N ILE A 345 -11.03 -67.53 42.18
CA ILE A 345 -11.23 -68.95 42.57
C ILE A 345 -10.24 -69.28 43.68
#